data_AF-A0A4V0Z0D1-F1
#
_entry.id   AF-A0A4V0Z0D1-F1
#
_cell.length_a   1.000
_cell.length_b   1.000
_cell.length_c   1.000
_cell.angle_alpha   90.00
_cell.angle_beta   90.00
_cell.angle_gamma   90.00
#
_symmetry.space_group_name_H-M   'P 1'
#
loop_
_entity.id
_entity.type
_entity.pdbx_description
1 polymer ?
#
loop_
_entity_poly.entity_id
_entity_poly.type
_entity_poly.pdbx_seq_one_letter_code
_entity_poly.pdbx_strand_id
1 'polypeptide(L)'
;MAIGAGSVIGALSAGYLIKRMSSVRLFWLSPLLLGIILLLFARQTILWPALIILFLAGLPLGTLSTSVGPILMHIIPQDLMGRVMSVFSTAQTIGMLLSISLSGLLGTLLAGLHLTTLGVTFTTYDTIYLGLGTIFTLAGIYGMINLRGLKVDG
;
A
#
# COMPACT_ATOMS: atom_id res chain seq x y z
N MET A 1 -11.77 5.86 -10.03
CA MET A 1 -12.83 4.83 -10.01
C MET A 1 -12.28 3.40 -10.08
N ALA A 2 -11.28 3.09 -10.92
CA ALA A 2 -10.66 1.76 -11.00
C ALA A 2 -10.05 1.25 -9.67
N ILE A 3 -9.30 2.10 -8.94
CA ILE A 3 -8.74 1.73 -7.62
C ILE A 3 -9.85 1.37 -6.62
N GLY A 4 -10.96 2.11 -6.61
CA GLY A 4 -12.08 1.87 -5.69
C GLY A 4 -12.80 0.55 -5.98
N ALA A 5 -13.00 0.21 -7.25
CA ALA A 5 -13.55 -1.10 -7.62
C ALA A 5 -12.60 -2.24 -7.23
N GLY A 6 -11.29 -2.06 -7.47
CA GLY A 6 -10.27 -3.03 -7.08
C GLY A 6 -10.14 -3.20 -5.56
N SER A 7 -10.29 -2.13 -4.79
CA SER A 7 -10.20 -2.20 -3.32
C SER A 7 -11.39 -2.89 -2.68
N VAL A 8 -12.60 -2.72 -3.24
CA VAL A 8 -13.78 -3.47 -2.79
C VAL A 8 -13.59 -4.96 -3.07
N ILE A 9 -13.16 -5.32 -4.28
CA ILE A 9 -12.89 -6.72 -4.63
C ILE A 9 -11.75 -7.30 -3.78
N GLY A 10 -10.71 -6.50 -3.51
CA GLY A 10 -9.60 -6.86 -2.61
C GLY A 10 -10.05 -7.11 -1.18
N ALA A 11 -10.89 -6.24 -0.64
CA ALA A 11 -11.45 -6.39 0.70
C ALA A 11 -12.36 -7.64 0.81
N LEU A 12 -13.18 -7.91 -0.22
CA LEU A 12 -14.01 -9.12 -0.28
C LEU A 12 -13.17 -10.39 -0.38
N SER A 13 -12.13 -10.37 -1.21
CA SER A 13 -11.22 -11.51 -1.37
C SER A 13 -10.28 -11.70 -0.17
N ALA A 14 -10.06 -10.68 0.65
CA ALA A 14 -9.29 -10.79 1.90
C ALA A 14 -9.86 -11.87 2.83
N GLY A 15 -11.18 -11.94 3.01
CA GLY A 15 -11.81 -12.97 3.85
C GLY A 15 -11.58 -14.41 3.35
N TYR A 16 -11.47 -14.58 2.02
CA TYR A 16 -11.12 -15.87 1.42
C TYR A 16 -9.61 -16.17 1.51
N LEU A 17 -8.77 -15.16 1.28
CA LEU A 17 -7.31 -15.29 1.38
C LEU A 17 -6.86 -15.54 2.82
N ILE A 18 -7.47 -14.92 3.83
CA ILE A 18 -7.20 -15.17 5.26
C ILE A 18 -7.54 -16.62 5.65
N LYS A 19 -8.59 -17.21 5.05
CA LYS A 19 -8.90 -18.64 5.24
C LYS A 19 -7.85 -19.57 4.63
N ARG A 20 -7.12 -19.12 3.60
CA ARG A 20 -6.10 -19.91 2.88
C ARG A 20 -4.66 -19.59 3.33
N MET A 21 -4.44 -18.44 3.95
CA MET A 21 -3.12 -17.91 4.31
C MET A 21 -3.23 -17.18 5.65
N SER A 22 -2.32 -17.48 6.59
CA SER A 22 -2.21 -16.79 7.88
C SER A 22 -2.29 -15.27 7.72
N SER A 23 -3.08 -14.59 8.57
CA SER A 23 -3.28 -13.12 8.55
C SER A 23 -1.97 -12.34 8.50
N VAL A 24 -0.92 -12.89 9.13
CA VAL A 24 0.42 -12.32 9.15
C VAL A 24 1.07 -12.33 7.75
N ARG A 25 0.85 -13.40 6.97
CA ARG A 25 1.36 -13.48 5.59
C ARG A 25 0.69 -12.50 4.66
N LEU A 26 -0.64 -12.35 4.76
CA LEU A 26 -1.35 -11.34 3.98
C LEU A 26 -0.78 -9.95 4.26
N PHE A 27 -0.58 -9.62 5.54
CA PHE A 27 -0.16 -8.28 5.93
C PHE A 27 1.19 -7.86 5.32
N TRP A 28 2.19 -8.76 5.23
CA TRP A 28 3.47 -8.39 4.59
C TRP A 28 3.46 -8.54 3.06
N LEU A 29 2.65 -9.44 2.50
CA LEU A 29 2.53 -9.60 1.05
C LEU A 29 1.82 -8.41 0.38
N SER A 30 0.82 -7.84 1.03
CA SER A 30 0.05 -6.71 0.49
C SER A 30 0.92 -5.48 0.15
N PRO A 31 1.75 -4.91 1.06
CA PRO A 31 2.60 -3.76 0.74
C PRO A 31 3.69 -4.11 -0.28
N LEU A 32 4.19 -5.35 -0.27
CA LEU A 32 5.20 -5.82 -1.22
C LEU A 32 4.62 -5.88 -2.65
N LEU A 33 3.43 -6.49 -2.80
CA LEU A 33 2.69 -6.52 -4.07
C LEU A 33 2.33 -5.12 -4.53
N LEU A 34 1.87 -4.25 -3.62
CA LEU A 34 1.54 -2.88 -3.94
C LEU A 34 2.76 -2.11 -4.46
N GLY A 35 3.93 -2.26 -3.83
CA GLY A 35 5.18 -1.66 -4.29
C GLY A 35 5.57 -2.10 -5.69
N ILE A 36 5.50 -3.41 -5.99
CA ILE A 36 5.80 -3.95 -7.32
C ILE A 36 4.84 -3.39 -8.38
N ILE A 37 3.54 -3.34 -8.07
CA ILE A 37 2.51 -2.81 -8.97
C ILE A 37 2.75 -1.31 -9.25
N LEU A 38 3.16 -0.53 -8.25
CA LEU A 38 3.52 0.88 -8.42
C LEU A 38 4.77 1.08 -9.29
N LEU A 39 5.78 0.21 -9.16
CA LEU A 39 6.96 0.25 -10.03
C LEU A 39 6.61 -0.07 -11.50
N LEU A 40 5.70 -1.02 -11.73
CA LEU A 40 5.18 -1.33 -13.06
C LEU A 40 4.35 -0.16 -13.62
N PHE A 41 3.55 0.48 -12.75
CA PHE A 41 2.77 1.66 -13.12
C PHE A 41 3.64 2.82 -13.59
N ALA A 42 4.75 3.10 -12.89
CA ALA A 42 5.68 4.17 -13.23
C ALA A 42 6.41 3.99 -14.58
N ARG A 43 6.25 2.84 -15.24
CA ARG A 43 6.79 2.59 -16.59
C ARG A 43 5.74 2.63 -17.69
N GLN A 44 4.45 2.80 -17.34
CA GLN A 44 3.36 2.68 -18.30
C GLN A 44 2.90 4.05 -18.79
N THR A 45 3.05 4.29 -20.09
CA THR A 45 2.58 5.49 -20.78
C THR A 45 1.25 5.28 -21.51
N ILE A 46 0.72 4.05 -21.53
CA ILE A 46 -0.52 3.67 -22.22
C ILE A 46 -1.68 3.59 -21.21
N LEU A 47 -2.82 4.22 -21.55
CA LEU A 47 -3.98 4.38 -20.66
C LEU A 47 -4.66 3.05 -20.27
N TRP A 48 -4.76 2.09 -21.20
CA TRP A 48 -5.44 0.81 -20.95
C TRP A 48 -4.70 -0.08 -19.94
N PRO A 49 -3.37 -0.34 -20.08
CA PRO A 49 -2.57 -1.02 -19.06
C PRO A 49 -2.62 -0.32 -17.70
N ALA A 50 -2.59 1.01 -17.69
CA ALA A 50 -2.64 1.81 -16.46
C ALA A 50 -3.92 1.53 -15.64
N LEU A 51 -5.08 1.38 -16.29
CA LEU A 51 -6.34 1.06 -15.60
C LEU A 51 -6.33 -0.34 -14.98
N ILE A 52 -5.79 -1.33 -15.68
CA ILE A 52 -5.67 -2.71 -15.19
C ILE A 52 -4.72 -2.75 -13.99
N ILE A 53 -3.59 -2.06 -14.09
CA ILE A 53 -2.60 -1.98 -13.00
C ILE A 53 -3.19 -1.25 -11.78
N LEU A 54 -3.94 -0.17 -11.97
CA LEU A 54 -4.65 0.52 -10.88
C LEU A 54 -5.69 -0.38 -10.20
N PHE A 55 -6.41 -1.19 -10.99
CA PHE A 55 -7.36 -2.16 -10.47
C PHE A 55 -6.64 -3.25 -9.65
N LEU A 56 -5.54 -3.80 -10.17
CA LEU A 56 -4.70 -4.74 -9.43
C LEU A 56 -4.09 -4.12 -8.18
N ALA A 57 -3.74 -2.83 -8.17
CA ALA A 57 -3.23 -2.10 -7.00
C ALA A 57 -4.29 -1.98 -5.89
N GLY A 58 -5.57 -1.90 -6.28
CA GLY A 58 -6.68 -1.87 -5.34
C GLY A 58 -6.77 -3.15 -4.50
N LEU A 59 -6.45 -4.32 -5.08
CA LEU A 59 -6.52 -5.60 -4.38
C LEU A 59 -5.66 -5.64 -3.09
N PRO A 60 -4.33 -5.42 -3.14
CA PRO A 60 -3.49 -5.41 -1.94
C PRO A 60 -3.90 -4.30 -0.98
N LEU A 61 -4.30 -3.11 -1.45
CA LEU A 61 -4.80 -2.04 -0.58
C LEU A 61 -6.03 -2.47 0.24
N GLY A 62 -7.00 -3.14 -0.39
CA GLY A 62 -8.20 -3.64 0.29
C GLY A 62 -7.87 -4.74 1.31
N THR A 63 -6.96 -5.66 0.96
CA THR A 63 -6.52 -6.73 1.88
C THR A 63 -5.74 -6.19 3.09
N LEU A 64 -4.93 -5.15 2.90
CA LEU A 64 -4.11 -4.55 3.95
C LEU A 64 -5.00 -3.88 5.00
N SER A 65 -5.98 -3.08 4.57
CA SER A 65 -6.93 -2.40 5.46
C SER A 65 -7.81 -3.37 6.27
N THR A 66 -8.10 -4.55 5.74
CA THR A 66 -8.94 -5.56 6.41
C THR A 66 -8.16 -6.48 7.34
N SER A 67 -6.87 -6.68 7.10
CA SER A 67 -6.01 -7.59 7.89
C SER A 67 -5.53 -6.98 9.22
N VAL A 68 -5.48 -5.65 9.33
CA VAL A 68 -5.02 -4.95 10.54
C VAL A 68 -5.94 -5.21 11.74
N GLY A 69 -7.25 -5.23 11.53
CA GLY A 69 -8.24 -5.41 12.59
C GLY A 69 -8.06 -6.71 13.39
N PRO A 70 -8.02 -7.88 12.73
CA PRO A 70 -7.79 -9.16 13.39
C PRO A 70 -6.46 -9.24 14.15
N ILE A 71 -5.39 -8.70 13.58
CA ILE A 71 -4.06 -8.69 14.22
C ILE A 71 -4.09 -7.87 15.52
N LEU A 72 -4.73 -6.71 15.49
CA LEU A 72 -4.89 -5.87 16.68
C LEU A 72 -5.75 -6.56 17.76
N MET A 73 -6.85 -7.22 17.35
CA MET A 73 -7.72 -7.97 18.26
C MET A 73 -7.02 -9.15 18.96
N HIS A 74 -6.01 -9.74 18.33
CA HIS A 74 -5.26 -10.83 18.93
C HIS A 74 -4.23 -10.37 19.97
N ILE A 75 -3.68 -9.16 19.81
CA ILE A 75 -2.57 -8.65 20.63
C ILE A 75 -3.07 -7.72 21.75
N ILE A 76 -4.17 -6.99 21.54
CA ILE A 76 -4.64 -5.96 22.48
C ILE A 76 -5.74 -6.51 23.39
N PRO A 77 -5.64 -6.33 24.71
CA PRO A 77 -6.69 -6.71 25.64
C PRO A 77 -7.96 -5.87 25.43
N GLN A 78 -9.14 -6.53 25.52
CA GLN A 78 -10.41 -5.98 25.04
C GLN A 78 -10.82 -4.65 25.69
N ASP A 79 -10.43 -4.44 26.94
CA ASP A 79 -10.66 -3.23 27.74
C ASP A 79 -9.89 -2.00 27.22
N LEU A 80 -8.75 -2.20 26.55
CA LEU A 80 -7.92 -1.13 25.99
C LEU A 80 -8.12 -0.92 24.48
N MET A 81 -8.91 -1.78 23.83
CA MET A 81 -9.11 -1.77 22.38
C MET A 81 -9.52 -0.39 21.86
N GLY A 82 -10.52 0.25 22.49
CA GLY A 82 -11.00 1.57 22.09
C GLY A 82 -9.93 2.66 22.17
N ARG A 83 -9.04 2.60 23.18
CA ARG A 83 -7.97 3.57 23.37
C ARG A 83 -6.86 3.39 22.33
N VAL A 84 -6.45 2.15 22.09
CA VAL A 84 -5.40 1.85 21.11
C VAL A 84 -5.87 2.16 19.70
N MET A 85 -7.12 1.82 19.35
CA MET A 85 -7.70 2.14 18.03
C MET A 85 -7.78 3.64 17.78
N SER A 86 -8.12 4.44 18.82
CA SER A 86 -8.16 5.91 18.72
C SER A 86 -6.77 6.51 18.47
N VAL A 87 -5.74 6.00 19.15
CA VAL A 87 -4.35 6.44 18.92
C VAL A 87 -3.89 6.00 17.52
N PHE A 88 -4.21 4.78 17.11
CA PHE A 88 -3.84 4.25 15.80
C PHE A 88 -4.48 5.04 14.65
N SER A 89 -5.77 5.37 14.74
CA SER A 89 -6.46 6.17 13.73
C SER A 89 -5.92 7.61 13.67
N THR A 90 -5.59 8.19 14.82
CA THR A 90 -4.96 9.52 14.89
C THR A 90 -3.59 9.52 14.22
N ALA A 91 -2.75 8.52 14.53
CA ALA A 91 -1.44 8.35 13.90
C ALA A 91 -1.56 8.15 12.39
N GLN A 92 -2.54 7.36 11.94
CA GLN A 92 -2.82 7.16 10.52
C GLN A 92 -3.23 8.48 9.83
N THR A 93 -4.06 9.28 10.49
CA THR A 93 -4.53 10.57 9.96
C THR A 93 -3.35 11.54 9.80
N ILE A 94 -2.47 11.62 10.79
CA ILE A 94 -1.24 12.43 10.71
C ILE A 94 -0.35 11.94 9.55
N GLY A 95 -0.17 10.63 9.41
CA GLY A 95 0.57 10.03 8.30
C GLY A 95 -0.02 10.37 6.94
N MET A 96 -1.35 10.36 6.80
CA MET A 96 -2.04 10.78 5.58
C MET A 96 -1.82 12.26 5.28
N LEU A 97 -1.97 13.14 6.27
CA LEU A 97 -1.74 14.58 6.09
C LEU A 97 -0.31 14.86 5.64
N LEU A 98 0.69 14.27 6.29
CA LEU A 98 2.08 14.37 5.89
C LEU A 98 2.29 13.86 4.46
N SER A 99 1.70 12.71 4.12
CA SER A 99 1.82 12.13 2.77
C SER A 99 1.25 13.05 1.69
N ILE A 100 0.08 13.65 1.94
CA ILE A 100 -0.57 14.60 1.01
C ILE A 100 0.28 15.87 0.87
N SER A 101 0.77 16.41 2.00
CA SER A 101 1.64 17.60 2.00
C SER A 101 2.94 17.35 1.24
N LEU A 102 3.63 16.23 1.51
CA LEU A 102 4.84 15.86 0.77
C LEU A 102 4.53 15.63 -0.71
N SER A 103 3.45 14.92 -1.03
CA SER A 103 3.07 14.69 -2.43
C SER A 103 2.81 16.00 -3.18
N GLY A 104 2.18 16.98 -2.53
CA GLY A 104 1.96 18.31 -3.10
C GLY A 104 3.28 19.06 -3.32
N LEU A 105 4.18 19.06 -2.34
CA LEU A 105 5.50 19.69 -2.44
C LEU A 105 6.39 19.03 -3.50
N LEU A 106 6.42 17.70 -3.56
CA LEU A 106 7.14 17.00 -4.62
C LEU A 106 6.52 17.28 -5.99
N GLY A 107 5.19 17.35 -6.07
CA GLY A 107 4.48 17.71 -7.29
C GLY A 107 4.87 19.10 -7.81
N THR A 108 5.02 20.09 -6.93
CA THR A 108 5.40 21.45 -7.31
C THR A 108 6.90 21.62 -7.57
N LEU A 109 7.77 21.01 -6.75
CA LEU A 109 9.23 21.06 -6.93
C LEU A 109 9.68 20.33 -8.20
N LEU A 110 9.02 19.24 -8.57
CA LEU A 110 9.30 18.48 -9.79
C LEU A 110 8.46 18.97 -10.99
N ALA A 111 7.60 19.98 -10.84
CA ALA A 111 6.74 20.47 -11.93
C ALA A 111 7.52 21.01 -13.15
N GLY A 112 8.79 21.39 -12.96
CA GLY A 112 9.68 21.85 -14.03
C GLY A 112 10.66 20.79 -14.57
N LEU A 113 10.66 19.57 -14.03
CA LEU A 113 11.59 18.51 -14.42
C LEU A 113 11.09 17.76 -15.67
N HIS A 114 11.35 18.34 -16.84
CA HIS A 114 11.30 17.65 -18.13
C HIS A 114 12.71 17.16 -18.50
N LEU A 115 13.23 16.15 -17.79
CA LEU A 115 14.51 15.54 -18.15
C LEU A 115 14.29 14.45 -19.19
N THR A 116 14.42 14.82 -20.47
CA THR A 116 14.61 13.88 -21.58
C THR A 116 16.08 13.47 -21.65
N THR A 117 16.49 12.54 -20.79
CA THR A 117 17.83 11.93 -20.90
C THR A 117 17.68 10.52 -21.48
N LEU A 118 18.40 10.23 -22.57
CA LEU A 118 18.51 8.90 -23.20
C LEU A 118 17.19 8.29 -23.76
N GLY A 119 16.30 9.11 -24.34
CA GLY A 119 15.10 8.59 -25.03
C GLY A 119 14.00 8.05 -24.12
N VAL A 120 14.12 8.22 -22.80
CA VAL A 120 13.08 7.94 -21.81
C VAL A 120 12.60 9.26 -21.22
N THR A 121 11.30 9.55 -21.34
CA THR A 121 10.68 10.74 -20.75
C THR A 121 10.41 10.49 -19.28
N PHE A 122 11.31 10.91 -18.39
CA PHE A 122 11.02 10.91 -16.96
C PHE A 122 10.10 12.08 -16.64
N THR A 123 8.84 11.75 -16.34
CA THR A 123 7.85 12.73 -15.90
C THR A 123 7.88 12.81 -14.37
N THR A 124 7.48 13.96 -13.82
CA THR A 124 7.28 14.20 -12.37
C THR A 124 6.55 13.05 -11.66
N TYR A 125 5.50 12.51 -12.29
CA TYR A 125 4.69 11.43 -11.77
C TYR A 125 5.44 10.09 -11.66
N ASP A 126 6.25 9.73 -12.67
CA ASP A 126 7.00 8.46 -12.66
C ASP A 126 8.01 8.43 -11.52
N THR A 127 8.65 9.56 -11.23
CA THR A 127 9.63 9.66 -10.13
C THR A 127 8.97 9.50 -8.76
N ILE A 128 7.79 10.11 -8.58
CA ILE A 128 7.00 9.98 -7.35
C ILE A 128 6.53 8.52 -7.16
N TYR A 129 6.01 7.90 -8.22
CA TYR A 129 5.55 6.51 -8.14
C TYR A 129 6.69 5.50 -7.99
N LEU A 130 7.87 5.75 -8.57
CA LEU A 130 9.07 4.95 -8.32
C LEU A 130 9.53 5.05 -6.86
N GLY A 131 9.55 6.27 -6.30
CA GLY A 131 9.88 6.50 -4.90
C GLY A 131 8.91 5.79 -3.95
N LEU A 132 7.60 5.92 -4.21
CA LEU A 132 6.58 5.21 -3.44
C LEU A 132 6.71 3.70 -3.60
N GLY A 133 6.87 3.21 -4.83
CA GLY A 133 7.04 1.79 -5.12
C GLY A 133 8.20 1.18 -4.32
N THR A 134 9.35 1.84 -4.29
CA THR A 134 10.51 1.38 -3.51
C THR A 134 10.26 1.40 -2.00
N ILE A 135 9.65 2.46 -1.46
CA ILE A 135 9.28 2.54 -0.03
C ILE A 135 8.32 1.42 0.36
N PHE A 136 7.28 1.18 -0.44
CA PHE A 136 6.29 0.13 -0.19
C PHE A 136 6.90 -1.27 -0.30
N THR A 137 7.78 -1.51 -1.28
CA THR A 137 8.51 -2.77 -1.40
C THR A 137 9.44 -3.00 -0.21
N LEU A 138 10.18 -1.98 0.24
CA LEU A 138 11.03 -2.07 1.43
C LEU A 138 10.21 -2.30 2.71
N ALA A 139 9.06 -1.65 2.85
CA ALA A 139 8.14 -1.88 3.96
C ALA A 139 7.61 -3.33 3.98
N GLY A 140 7.27 -3.89 2.81
CA GLY A 140 6.88 -5.29 2.68
C GLY A 140 8.01 -6.26 3.01
N ILE A 141 9.25 -5.99 2.58
CA ILE A 141 10.43 -6.79 2.93
C ILE A 141 10.72 -6.71 4.43
N TYR A 142 10.64 -5.52 5.04
CA TYR A 142 10.81 -5.34 6.47
C TYR A 142 9.74 -6.11 7.26
N GLY A 143 8.48 -6.04 6.82
CA GLY A 143 7.38 -6.84 7.35
C GLY A 143 7.66 -8.34 7.25
N MET A 144 8.17 -8.81 6.11
CA MET A 144 8.54 -10.21 5.90
C MET A 144 9.61 -10.67 6.88
N ILE A 145 10.65 -9.87 7.12
CA ILE A 145 11.76 -10.23 8.03
C ILE A 145 11.28 -10.26 9.48
N ASN A 146 10.51 -9.26 9.90
CA ASN A 146 10.12 -9.08 11.31
C ASN A 146 8.92 -9.95 11.71
N LEU A 147 7.97 -10.17 10.79
CA LEU A 147 6.75 -10.94 11.04
C LEU A 147 6.90 -12.44 10.73
N ARG A 148 8.04 -12.88 10.18
CA ARG A 148 8.34 -14.30 9.92
C ARG A 148 8.25 -15.18 11.18
N GLY A 149 8.40 -14.60 12.37
CA GLY A 149 8.30 -15.29 13.66
C GLY A 149 6.90 -15.33 14.28
N LEU A 150 5.94 -14.55 13.78
CA LEU A 150 4.59 -14.47 14.34
C LEU A 150 3.67 -15.48 13.64
N LYS A 151 3.41 -16.60 14.30
CA LYS A 151 2.30 -17.50 13.96
C LYS A 151 1.07 -17.02 14.72
N VAL A 152 0.28 -16.16 14.08
CA VAL A 152 -1.10 -15.88 14.51
C VAL A 152 -2.00 -16.85 13.74
N ASP A 153 -1.84 -18.14 14.03
CA ASP A 153 -2.77 -19.18 13.58
C ASP A 153 -3.28 -19.87 14.85
N GLY A 154 -4.58 -19.75 15.08
CA GLY A 154 -5.31 -20.59 16.03
C GLY A 154 -5.62 -21.95 15.41
#